data_AF-A0A535LZM4-F1
#
_entry.id   AF-A0A535LZM4-F1
#
_cell.length_a   1.000
_cell.length_b   1.000
_cell.length_c   1.000
_cell.angle_alpha   90.00
_cell.angle_beta   90.00
_cell.angle_gamma   90.00
#
_symmetry.space_group_name_H-M   'P 1'
#
loop_
_entity.id
_entity.type
_entity.pdbx_description
1 polymer ?
#
loop_
_entity_poly.entity_id
_entity_poly.type
_entity_poly.pdbx_seq_one_letter_code
_entity_poly.pdbx_strand_id
1 'polypeptide(L)'
;MLILDIAIVNVALPSMQRTLSLSAENIQWVVSGYALTFGGFLMLGGRLADVVGRRRIFVTGLVLFIAASMLGGFSQSGGMLIA
;
A
#
# COMPACT_ATOMS: atom_id res chain seq x y z
N MET A 1 3.48 -11.79 3.04
CA MET A 1 3.61 -10.80 1.96
C MET A 1 4.04 -9.42 2.44
N LEU A 2 3.75 -9.01 3.69
CA LEU A 2 4.16 -7.69 4.23
C LEU A 2 5.63 -7.30 4.04
N ILE A 3 6.57 -8.22 4.31
CA ILE A 3 8.02 -7.95 4.20
C ILE A 3 8.41 -7.66 2.75
N LEU A 4 7.76 -8.31 1.79
CA LEU A 4 8.03 -8.15 0.36
C LEU A 4 7.48 -6.82 -0.15
N ASP A 5 6.29 -6.42 0.31
CA ASP A 5 5.68 -5.13 -0.02
C ASP A 5 6.47 -3.94 0.53
N ILE A 6 6.93 -4.04 1.78
CA ILE A 6 7.81 -3.03 2.40
C ILE A 6 9.16 -2.95 1.68
N ALA A 7 9.69 -4.08 1.23
CA ALA A 7 10.94 -4.11 0.47
C ALA A 7 10.79 -3.44 -0.91
N ILE A 8 9.67 -3.67 -1.61
CA ILE A 8 9.38 -3.05 -2.90
C ILE A 8 9.32 -1.52 -2.76
N VAL A 9 8.61 -1.01 -1.75
CA VAL A 9 8.54 0.43 -1.49
C VAL A 9 9.92 1.00 -1.21
N ASN A 10 10.72 0.35 -0.35
CA ASN A 10 12.08 0.81 -0.04
C ASN A 10 13.02 0.80 -1.25
N VAL A 11 12.87 -0.17 -2.16
CA VAL A 11 13.65 -0.22 -3.41
C VAL A 11 13.21 0.87 -4.39
N ALA A 12 11.93 1.26 -4.38
CA ALA A 12 11.38 2.32 -5.24
C ALA A 12 11.57 3.74 -4.66
N LEU A 13 11.85 3.89 -3.36
CA LEU A 13 12.04 5.20 -2.72
C LEU A 13 13.11 6.07 -3.39
N PRO A 14 14.31 5.57 -3.75
CA PRO A 14 15.36 6.37 -4.40
C PRO A 14 15.02 6.77 -5.84
N SER A 15 14.16 6.01 -6.53
CA SER A 15 13.67 6.38 -7.86
C SER A 15 12.55 7.39 -7.76
N MET A 16 11.59 7.22 -6.83
CA MET A 16 10.54 8.21 -6.57
C MET A 16 11.12 9.56 -6.13
N GLN A 17 12.14 9.57 -5.28
CA GLN A 17 12.81 10.81 -4.84
C GLN A 17 13.46 11.56 -6.01
N ARG A 18 14.08 10.83 -6.94
CA ARG A 18 14.76 11.41 -8.12
C ARG A 18 13.79 11.82 -9.22
N THR A 19 12.70 11.09 -9.43
CA THR A 19 11.77 11.31 -10.54
C THR A 19 10.63 12.27 -10.18
N LEU A 20 10.20 12.33 -8.91
CA LEU A 20 9.11 13.20 -8.45
C LEU A 20 9.57 14.41 -7.64
N SER A 21 10.88 14.58 -7.39
CA SER A 21 11.42 15.68 -6.56
C SER A 21 10.73 15.78 -5.19
N LEU A 22 10.41 14.64 -4.59
CA LEU A 22 9.75 14.56 -3.28
C LEU A 22 10.73 14.97 -2.17
N SER A 23 10.27 15.83 -1.25
CA SER A 23 11.01 16.15 -0.03
C SER A 23 11.19 14.90 0.85
N ALA A 24 12.21 14.91 1.70
CA ALA A 24 12.46 13.82 2.66
C ALA A 24 11.24 13.56 3.57
N GLU A 25 10.47 14.60 3.88
CA GLU A 25 9.25 14.52 4.68
C GLU A 25 8.14 13.71 3.98
N ASN A 26 7.95 13.90 2.67
CA ASN A 26 6.95 13.15 1.90
C ASN A 26 7.28 11.65 1.83
N ILE A 27 8.57 11.31 1.74
CA ILE A 27 9.02 9.90 1.77
C ILE A 27 8.73 9.27 3.13
N GLN A 28 8.95 9.99 4.22
CA GLN A 28 8.65 9.50 5.57
C GLN A 28 7.14 9.30 5.78
N TRP A 29 6.30 10.15 5.17
CA TRP A 29 4.85 9.99 5.17
C TRP A 29 4.38 8.78 4.35
N VAL A 30 5.05 8.40 3.26
CA VAL A 30 4.72 7.17 2.52
C VAL A 30 4.89 5.93 3.41
N VAL A 31 6.02 5.85 4.13
CA VAL A 31 6.29 4.71 5.03
C VAL A 31 5.34 4.72 6.23
N SER A 32 5.15 5.88 6.84
CA SER A 32 4.29 6.04 8.02
C SER A 32 2.81 5.82 7.69
N GLY A 33 2.36 6.29 6.52
CA GLY A 33 1.02 6.08 5.99
C GLY A 33 0.71 4.61 5.74
N TYR A 34 1.67 3.85 5.19
CA TYR A 34 1.53 2.40 5.04
C TYR A 34 1.37 1.70 6.40
N ALA A 35 2.20 2.05 7.39
CA ALA A 35 2.12 1.45 8.72
C ALA A 35 0.78 1.77 9.43
N LEU A 36 0.30 3.01 9.32
CA LEU A 36 -0.97 3.46 9.89
C LEU A 36 -2.17 2.77 9.25
N THR A 37 -2.24 2.74 7.91
CA THR A 37 -3.32 2.04 7.20
C THR A 37 -3.28 0.55 7.48
N PHE A 38 -2.10 -0.08 7.44
CA PHE A 38 -1.95 -1.49 7.76
C PHE A 38 -2.42 -1.79 9.18
N GLY A 39 -1.92 -1.07 10.19
CA GLY A 39 -2.31 -1.26 11.59
C GLY A 39 -3.81 -1.03 11.83
N GLY A 40 -4.37 0.04 11.25
CA GLY A 40 -5.79 0.37 11.39
C GLY A 40 -6.71 -0.66 10.75
N PHE A 41 -6.37 -1.16 9.56
CA PHE A 41 -7.15 -2.18 8.88
C PHE A 41 -6.88 -3.61 9.37
N LEU A 42 -5.79 -3.87 10.09
CA LEU A 42 -5.48 -5.22 10.58
C LEU A 42 -6.52 -5.74 11.58
N MET A 43 -6.87 -4.94 12.59
CA MET A 43 -7.93 -5.33 13.54
C MET A 43 -9.30 -5.41 12.86
N LEU A 44 -9.58 -4.50 11.94
CA LEU A 44 -10.85 -4.42 11.21
C LEU A 44 -11.03 -5.61 10.26
N GLY A 45 -9.99 -5.95 9.50
CA GLY A 45 -9.93 -7.10 8.61
C GLY A 45 -9.98 -8.43 9.34
N GLY A 46 -9.32 -8.53 10.51
CA GLY A 46 -9.41 -9.71 11.38
C GLY A 46 -10.84 -9.96 11.86
N ARG A 47 -11.50 -8.91 12.38
CA ARG A 47 -12.90 -9.03 12.84
C ARG A 47 -13.87 -9.33 11.70
N LEU A 48 -13.68 -8.72 10.54
CA LEU A 48 -14.46 -9.01 9.33
C LEU A 48 -14.24 -10.45 8.85
N ALA A 49 -13.03 -11.01 8.99
CA ALA A 49 -12.75 -12.40 8.62
C ALA A 49 -13.46 -13.42 9.52
N ASP A 50 -13.64 -13.07 10.80
CA ASP A 50 -14.37 -13.89 11.76
C ASP A 50 -15.88 -13.89 11.49
N VAL A 51 -16.46 -12.74 11.10
CA VAL A 51 -17.91 -12.60 10.84
C VAL A 51 -18.32 -13.03 9.43
N VAL A 52 -17.56 -12.62 8.41
CA VAL A 52 -17.91 -12.81 6.98
C VAL A 52 -17.30 -14.10 6.41
N GLY A 53 -16.35 -14.69 7.12
CA GLY A 53 -15.64 -15.90 6.73
C GLY A 53 -14.31 -15.62 6.02
N ARG A 54 -13.27 -16.33 6.47
CA ARG A 54 -11.86 -16.16 6.05
C ARG A 54 -11.67 -16.18 4.54
N ARG A 55 -12.35 -17.08 3.82
CA ARG A 55 -12.22 -17.22 2.35
C ARG A 55 -12.71 -15.98 1.61
N ARG A 56 -13.83 -15.37 2.02
CA ARG A 56 -14.36 -14.18 1.37
C ARG A 56 -13.42 -13.01 1.56
N ILE A 57 -13.03 -12.73 2.80
CA ILE A 57 -12.12 -11.62 3.13
C ILE A 57 -10.75 -11.76 2.44
N PHE A 58 -10.20 -12.97 2.35
CA PHE A 58 -8.97 -13.21 1.61
C PHE A 58 -9.11 -12.86 0.12
N VAL A 59 -10.19 -13.29 -0.53
CA VAL A 59 -10.44 -13.00 -1.95
C VAL A 59 -10.70 -11.51 -2.17
N THR A 60 -11.47 -10.85 -1.30
CA THR A 60 -11.70 -9.40 -1.42
C THR A 60 -10.39 -8.61 -1.29
N GLY A 61 -9.54 -8.96 -0.32
CA GLY A 61 -8.23 -8.34 -0.15
C GLY A 61 -7.31 -8.58 -1.35
N LEU A 62 -7.33 -9.77 -1.93
CA LEU A 62 -6.56 -10.10 -3.13
C LEU A 62 -7.00 -9.28 -4.34
N VAL A 63 -8.31 -9.14 -4.56
CA VAL A 63 -8.85 -8.33 -5.67
C VAL A 63 -8.48 -6.86 -5.49
N LEU A 64 -8.62 -6.33 -4.26
CA LEU A 64 -8.21 -4.97 -3.91
C LEU A 64 -6.71 -4.74 -4.17
N PHE A 65 -5.87 -5.69 -3.78
CA PHE A 65 -4.43 -5.63 -3.98
C PHE A 65 -4.06 -5.60 -5.47
N ILE A 66 -4.69 -6.46 -6.29
CA ILE A 66 -4.46 -6.49 -7.74
C ILE A 66 -4.90 -5.17 -8.38
N ALA A 67 -6.06 -4.65 -8.00
CA ALA A 67 -6.58 -3.38 -8.52
C ALA A 67 -5.65 -2.20 -8.15
N ALA A 68 -5.22 -2.11 -6.89
CA ALA A 68 -4.29 -1.09 -6.43
C ALA A 68 -2.92 -1.20 -7.12
N SER A 69 -2.42 -2.42 -7.31
CA SER A 69 -1.15 -2.67 -8.01
C SER A 69 -1.23 -2.29 -9.49
N MET A 70 -2.35 -2.55 -10.17
CA MET A 70 -2.59 -2.07 -11.54
C MET A 70 -2.64 -0.54 -11.59
N LEU A 71 -3.34 0.11 -10.66
CA LEU A 71 -3.42 1.58 -10.60
C LEU A 71 -2.04 2.20 -10.36
N GLY A 72 -1.22 1.62 -9.48
CA GLY A 72 0.17 2.04 -9.26
C GLY A 72 1.05 1.84 -10.51
N GLY A 73 0.89 0.71 -11.21
CA GLY A 73 1.59 0.43 -12.46
C GLY A 73 1.23 1.35 -13.62
N PHE A 74 0.00 1.89 -13.63
CA PHE A 74 -0.46 2.89 -14.60
C PHE A 74 -0.21 4.34 -14.18
N SER A 75 0.39 4.59 -13.01
CA SER A 75 0.57 5.95 -12.51
C SER A 75 1.55 6.74 -13.39
N GLN A 76 1.04 7.81 -14.01
CA GLN A 76 1.82 8.72 -14.88
C GLN A 76 2.32 9.97 -14.13
N SER A 77 1.96 10.15 -12.85
CA SER A 77 2.40 11.28 -12.03
C SER A 77 2.45 10.94 -10.54
N GLY A 78 3.25 11.67 -9.76
CA GLY A 78 3.40 11.43 -8.33
C GLY A 78 2.14 11.66 -7.49
N GLY A 79 1.25 12.55 -7.94
CA GLY A 79 -0.06 12.70 -7.32
C GLY A 79 -0.92 11.46 -7.48
N MET A 80 -0.84 10.77 -8.62
CA MET A 80 -1.60 9.54 -8.91
C MET A 80 -1.03 8.30 -8.20
N LEU A 81 0.22 8.38 -7.74
CA LEU A 81 0.84 7.33 -6.93
C LEU A 81 0.49 7.48 -5.43
N ILE A 82 0.13 8.70 -5.00
CA ILE A 82 -0.06 9.07 -3.59
C ILE A 82 -1.54 9.27 -3.22
N ALA A 83 -2.39 9.70 -4.16
CA ALA A 83 -3.84 9.94 -3.98
C ALA A 83 -4.68 8.68 -4.24
#